data_AF-G9KEC2-F1
#
_entry.id   AF-G9KEC2-F1
#
_cell.length_a   1.000
_cell.length_b   1.000
_cell.length_c   1.000
_cell.angle_alpha   90.00
_cell.angle_beta   90.00
_cell.angle_gamma   90.00
#
_symmetry.space_group_name_H-M   'P 1'
#
loop_
_entity.id
_entity.type
_entity.pdbx_description
1 polymer ?
#
loop_
_entity_poly.entity_id
_entity_poly.type
_entity_poly.pdbx_seq_one_letter_code
_entity_poly.pdbx_strand_id
1 'polypeptide(L)'
;QMGNEPPISLRRDLEHLMLLIGELYKKNAFNLELALEYWCPSEPLQTSTIMGSYLGVAHQRPPQRQVVLSKFVRQMGDLLPPTIYIPYLKMLQGLANGPQCAHYCFSLLKVNGSSHVENIQGTGGSPVSWEHFFHSLMLYHEHLRKDLPSADSVQYRHLPSRGITQKEQDGLIAFLQLTSTIITWSENARLALCEHPQWTPVVVILGLLQCSIPPVLKAELLKTLAAFGKSPEIAASLWQSLEYTQILQTVRVPSQRQAIGIEVELNEI
;
A
#
# COMPACT_ATOMS: atom_id res chain seq x y z
N GLN A 1 -22.61 -10.25 -13.08
CA GLN A 1 -23.68 -9.41 -12.53
C GLN A 1 -23.20 -7.97 -12.57
N MET A 2 -23.93 -7.09 -13.27
CA MET A 2 -23.59 -5.68 -13.42
C MET A 2 -23.54 -5.01 -12.04
N GLY A 3 -22.42 -4.35 -11.74
CA GLY A 3 -22.26 -3.54 -10.53
C GLY A 3 -23.08 -2.27 -10.66
N ASN A 4 -24.34 -2.31 -10.23
CA ASN A 4 -25.12 -1.10 -10.08
C ASN A 4 -24.46 -0.22 -9.02
N GLU A 5 -24.20 1.04 -9.36
CA GLU A 5 -23.82 2.04 -8.37
C GLU A 5 -24.85 2.07 -7.23
N PRO A 6 -24.40 2.20 -5.97
CA PRO A 6 -25.33 2.26 -4.84
C PRO A 6 -26.29 3.44 -5.03
N PRO A 7 -27.56 3.29 -4.61
CA PRO A 7 -28.58 4.32 -4.80
C PRO A 7 -28.11 5.66 -4.23
N ILE A 8 -28.41 6.75 -4.94
CA ILE A 8 -28.01 8.13 -4.60
C ILE A 8 -28.50 8.52 -3.19
N SER A 9 -29.54 7.85 -2.68
CA SER A 9 -30.10 8.01 -1.34
C SER A 9 -29.31 7.34 -0.21
N LEU A 10 -28.25 6.58 -0.51
CA LEU A 10 -27.44 5.94 0.52
C LEU A 10 -26.62 6.99 1.27
N ARG A 11 -26.83 7.12 2.58
CA ARG A 11 -26.02 7.99 3.43
C ARG A 11 -24.56 7.54 3.41
N ARG A 12 -23.66 8.45 3.07
CA ARG A 12 -22.20 8.24 3.01
C ARG A 12 -21.46 9.00 4.12
N ASP A 13 -22.16 9.36 5.20
CA ASP A 13 -21.62 10.26 6.23
C ASP A 13 -20.32 9.73 6.86
N LEU A 14 -20.26 8.43 7.11
CA LEU A 14 -19.08 7.74 7.65
C LEU A 14 -17.89 7.75 6.67
N GLU A 15 -18.16 7.55 5.37
CA GLU A 15 -17.14 7.67 4.32
C GLU A 15 -16.57 9.10 4.29
N HIS A 16 -17.43 10.11 4.31
CA HIS A 16 -16.99 11.51 4.32
C HIS A 16 -16.20 11.85 5.59
N LEU A 17 -16.59 11.32 6.75
CA LEU A 17 -15.83 11.48 7.99
C LEU A 17 -14.41 10.92 7.88
N MET A 18 -14.25 9.71 7.32
CA MET A 18 -12.93 9.10 7.12
C MET A 18 -12.06 9.92 6.16
N LEU A 19 -12.65 10.36 5.04
CA LEU A 19 -11.95 11.22 4.08
C LEU A 19 -11.55 12.56 4.71
N LEU A 20 -12.43 13.15 5.53
CA LEU A 20 -12.15 14.39 6.26
C LEU A 20 -11.00 14.22 7.24
N ILE A 21 -11.00 13.14 8.03
CA ILE A 21 -9.88 12.82 8.94
C ILE A 21 -8.60 12.65 8.11
N GLY A 22 -8.65 11.88 7.02
CA GLY A 22 -7.52 11.68 6.12
C GLY A 22 -6.91 13.00 5.65
N GLU A 23 -7.72 13.90 5.08
CA GLU A 23 -7.24 15.19 4.56
C GLU A 23 -6.83 16.17 5.67
N LEU A 24 -7.51 16.17 6.82
CA LEU A 24 -7.17 17.03 7.95
C LEU A 24 -5.77 16.73 8.50
N TYR A 25 -5.44 15.44 8.65
CA TYR A 25 -4.16 15.02 9.21
C TYR A 25 -3.06 14.84 8.16
N LYS A 26 -3.38 14.73 6.86
CA LYS A 26 -2.39 14.49 5.78
C LYS A 26 -1.18 15.41 5.80
N LYS A 27 -1.37 16.70 6.10
CA LYS A 27 -0.31 17.70 6.12
C LYS A 27 0.08 18.05 7.55
N ASN A 28 1.28 17.65 7.97
CA ASN A 28 1.84 18.03 9.27
C ASN A 28 2.78 19.25 9.15
N ALA A 29 2.31 20.34 8.53
CA ALA A 29 3.16 21.49 8.19
C ALA A 29 3.86 22.12 9.41
N PHE A 30 3.24 22.04 10.58
CA PHE A 30 3.72 22.61 11.82
C PHE A 30 4.34 21.57 12.77
N ASN A 31 4.49 20.31 12.34
CA ASN A 31 5.02 19.21 13.16
C ASN A 31 4.33 19.07 14.54
N LEU A 32 3.01 19.27 14.57
CA LEU A 32 2.22 19.26 15.82
C LEU A 32 1.86 17.84 16.31
N GLU A 33 2.15 16.82 15.50
CA GLU A 33 1.97 15.41 15.82
C GLU A 33 0.54 15.03 16.26
N LEU A 34 -0.47 15.80 15.84
CA LEU A 34 -1.86 15.63 16.28
C LEU A 34 -2.46 14.26 15.93
N ALA A 35 -1.92 13.60 14.90
CA ALA A 35 -2.35 12.25 14.52
C ALA A 35 -1.99 11.19 15.57
N LEU A 36 -1.03 11.45 16.48
CA LEU A 36 -0.68 10.55 17.59
C LEU A 36 -1.86 10.27 18.52
N GLU A 37 -2.84 11.17 18.59
CA GLU A 37 -4.05 10.97 19.38
C GLU A 37 -4.93 9.81 18.87
N TYR A 38 -4.74 9.35 17.63
CA TYR A 38 -5.42 8.18 17.08
C TYR A 38 -4.70 6.87 17.36
N TRP A 39 -3.48 6.94 17.87
CA TRP A 39 -2.65 5.78 18.15
C TRP A 39 -2.54 5.59 19.66
N CYS A 40 -2.70 4.36 20.12
CA CYS A 40 -2.44 4.00 21.52
C CYS A 40 -1.28 3.00 21.54
N PRO A 41 -0.06 3.40 21.97
CA PRO A 41 1.04 2.46 22.11
C PRO A 41 0.67 1.37 23.13
N SER A 42 0.74 0.12 22.71
CA SER A 42 0.70 -1.03 23.63
C SER A 42 2.06 -1.24 24.30
N GLU A 43 3.13 -0.81 23.65
CA GLU A 43 4.51 -0.90 24.10
C GLU A 43 5.14 0.50 24.19
N PRO A 44 5.86 0.83 25.27
CA PRO A 44 6.60 2.08 25.32
C PRO A 44 7.72 2.04 24.28
N LEU A 45 7.67 2.91 23.28
CA LEU A 45 8.84 3.12 22.42
C LEU A 45 9.97 3.65 23.30
N GLN A 46 11.10 2.94 23.32
CA GLN A 46 12.34 3.45 23.86
C GLN A 46 12.81 4.61 22.98
N THR A 47 12.27 5.79 23.24
CA THR A 47 12.79 7.04 22.67
C THR A 47 13.33 7.85 23.83
N SER A 48 14.64 7.76 24.02
CA SER A 48 15.40 8.81 24.66
C SER A 48 15.19 10.11 23.87
N THR A 49 15.19 11.25 24.55
CA THR A 49 15.18 12.62 23.99
C THR A 49 13.91 13.10 23.28
N ILE A 50 12.89 13.56 24.03
CA ILE A 50 12.29 14.90 23.81
C ILE A 50 11.93 15.51 25.18
N MET A 51 12.83 16.30 25.74
CA MET A 51 12.53 17.22 26.84
C MET A 51 11.66 18.35 26.26
N GLY A 52 10.36 18.36 26.57
CA GLY A 52 9.41 19.39 26.12
C GLY A 52 8.16 18.89 25.37
N SER A 53 8.05 17.59 25.07
CA SER A 53 6.79 17.02 24.60
C SER A 53 5.85 16.77 25.78
N TYR A 54 4.55 17.04 25.64
CA TYR A 54 3.52 16.70 26.63
C TYR A 54 3.43 15.18 26.92
N LEU A 55 4.12 14.36 26.13
CA LEU A 55 4.27 12.92 26.28
C LEU A 55 5.51 12.49 27.09
N GLY A 56 6.33 13.44 27.58
CA GLY A 56 7.53 13.15 28.38
C GLY A 56 7.27 12.62 29.80
N VAL A 57 6.01 12.40 30.19
CA VAL A 57 5.66 11.84 31.50
C VAL A 57 5.38 10.35 31.33
N ALA A 58 6.41 9.54 31.52
CA ALA A 58 6.27 8.11 31.71
C ALA A 58 5.27 7.83 32.85
N HIS A 59 4.29 6.96 32.60
CA HIS A 59 3.27 6.38 33.51
C HIS A 59 1.85 6.96 33.51
N GLN A 60 1.46 7.88 32.63
CA GLN A 60 0.04 8.23 32.52
C GLN A 60 -0.72 7.27 31.60
N ARG A 61 -1.78 6.66 32.12
CA ARG A 61 -2.79 5.95 31.33
C ARG A 61 -3.22 6.86 30.16
N PRO A 62 -3.32 6.36 28.92
CA PRO A 62 -3.69 7.19 27.77
C PRO A 62 -5.02 7.91 28.06
N PRO A 63 -5.13 9.22 27.74
CA PRO A 63 -6.36 9.98 27.93
C PRO A 63 -7.56 9.26 27.30
N GLN A 64 -8.74 9.38 27.91
CA GLN A 64 -9.96 8.72 27.43
C GLN A 64 -10.24 9.03 25.95
N ARG A 65 -9.96 10.26 25.51
CA ARG A 65 -10.07 10.67 24.10
C ARG A 65 -9.20 9.82 23.18
N GLN A 66 -7.92 9.63 23.51
CA GLN A 66 -6.99 8.81 22.72
C GLN A 66 -7.43 7.33 22.67
N VAL A 67 -7.94 6.81 23.79
CA VAL A 67 -8.47 5.44 23.84
C VAL A 67 -9.66 5.27 22.88
N VAL A 68 -10.61 6.22 22.87
CA VAL A 68 -11.79 6.17 21.99
C VAL A 68 -11.41 6.32 20.52
N LEU A 69 -10.46 7.21 20.20
CA LEU A 69 -9.98 7.40 18.82
C LEU A 69 -9.23 6.17 18.30
N SER A 70 -8.34 5.59 19.11
CA SER A 70 -7.66 4.33 18.76
C SER A 70 -8.63 3.18 18.58
N LYS A 71 -9.65 3.09 19.45
CA LYS A 71 -10.73 2.11 19.31
C LYS A 71 -11.53 2.33 18.02
N PHE A 72 -11.83 3.57 17.67
CA PHE A 72 -12.50 3.90 16.41
C PHE A 72 -11.70 3.39 15.21
N VAL A 73 -10.40 3.69 15.13
CA VAL A 73 -9.53 3.22 14.03
C VAL A 73 -9.58 1.69 13.91
N ARG A 74 -9.42 0.96 15.02
CA ARG A 74 -9.42 -0.51 15.02
C ARG A 74 -10.78 -1.10 14.63
N GLN A 75 -11.85 -0.62 15.24
CA GLN A 75 -13.22 -1.13 14.98
C GLN A 75 -13.64 -0.93 13.52
N MET A 76 -13.21 0.18 12.89
CA MET A 76 -13.51 0.41 11.49
C MET A 76 -12.75 -0.53 10.55
N GLY A 77 -11.57 -1.02 10.95
CA GLY A 77 -10.81 -2.04 10.21
C GLY A 77 -11.40 -3.45 10.35
N ASP A 78 -11.97 -3.78 11.51
CA ASP A 78 -12.57 -5.10 11.78
C ASP A 78 -13.90 -5.30 11.03
N LEU A 79 -14.70 -4.24 10.92
CA LEU A 79 -16.00 -4.22 10.26
C LEU A 79 -15.95 -3.32 9.03
N LEU A 80 -15.26 -3.76 7.98
CA LEU A 80 -14.97 -2.95 6.80
C LEU A 80 -15.82 -3.37 5.58
N PRO A 81 -17.03 -2.80 5.40
CA PRO A 81 -17.77 -2.91 4.16
C PRO A 81 -16.94 -2.49 2.94
N PRO A 82 -17.13 -3.12 1.76
CA PRO A 82 -16.41 -2.77 0.54
C PRO A 82 -16.56 -1.30 0.10
N THR A 83 -17.64 -0.63 0.52
CA THR A 83 -17.89 0.79 0.23
C THR A 83 -16.97 1.74 1.00
N ILE A 84 -16.51 1.35 2.19
CA ILE A 84 -15.65 2.19 3.04
C ILE A 84 -14.18 1.77 3.01
N TYR A 85 -13.82 0.75 2.23
CA TYR A 85 -12.44 0.27 2.09
C TYR A 85 -11.47 1.39 1.68
N ILE A 86 -11.74 2.08 0.57
CA ILE A 86 -10.88 3.18 0.10
C ILE A 86 -10.87 4.37 1.07
N PRO A 87 -12.03 4.86 1.58
CA PRO A 87 -12.06 5.90 2.61
C PRO A 87 -11.23 5.56 3.85
N TYR A 88 -11.30 4.31 4.32
CA TYR A 88 -10.52 3.86 5.47
C TYR A 88 -9.01 3.86 5.18
N LEU A 89 -8.57 3.38 4.02
CA LEU A 89 -7.15 3.45 3.63
C LEU A 89 -6.64 4.91 3.53
N LYS A 90 -7.45 5.82 2.97
CA LYS A 90 -7.11 7.25 2.90
C LYS A 90 -7.06 7.91 4.28
N MET A 91 -7.94 7.50 5.19
CA MET A 91 -7.89 7.93 6.59
C MET A 91 -6.58 7.46 7.24
N LEU A 92 -6.24 6.17 7.14
CA LEU A 92 -4.99 5.62 7.67
C LEU A 92 -3.77 6.33 7.08
N GLN A 93 -3.81 6.67 5.79
CA GLN A 93 -2.74 7.40 5.13
C GLN A 93 -2.53 8.78 5.77
N GLY A 94 -3.60 9.53 6.00
CA GLY A 94 -3.54 10.81 6.71
C GLY A 94 -3.05 10.68 8.16
N LEU A 95 -3.38 9.58 8.82
CA LEU A 95 -2.95 9.28 10.19
C LEU A 95 -1.52 8.72 10.29
N ALA A 96 -0.86 8.39 9.18
CA ALA A 96 0.51 7.87 9.11
C ALA A 96 1.55 8.97 8.77
N ASN A 97 1.26 10.22 9.12
CA ASN A 97 1.96 11.44 8.71
C ASN A 97 3.22 11.82 9.54
N GLY A 98 3.95 10.83 10.07
CA GLY A 98 5.15 11.06 10.88
C GLY A 98 5.79 9.75 11.33
N PRO A 99 7.03 9.74 11.87
CA PRO A 99 7.77 8.51 12.15
C PRO A 99 7.03 7.55 13.10
N GLN A 100 6.51 8.07 14.23
CA GLN A 100 5.77 7.27 15.22
C GLN A 100 4.41 6.82 14.68
N CYS A 101 3.64 7.74 14.08
CA CYS A 101 2.37 7.45 13.42
C CYS A 101 2.49 6.34 12.37
N ALA A 102 3.50 6.43 11.51
CA ALA A 102 3.79 5.43 10.49
C ALA A 102 4.17 4.07 11.10
N HIS A 103 4.95 4.07 12.18
CA HIS A 103 5.26 2.85 12.91
C HIS A 103 3.99 2.19 13.49
N TYR A 104 3.09 2.95 14.12
CA TYR A 104 1.84 2.40 14.64
C TYR A 104 0.91 1.89 13.54
N CYS A 105 0.81 2.61 12.42
CA CYS A 105 0.04 2.16 11.26
C CYS A 105 0.63 0.89 10.65
N PHE A 106 1.96 0.78 10.54
CA PHE A 106 2.64 -0.44 10.11
C PHE A 106 2.30 -1.62 11.02
N SER A 107 2.37 -1.42 12.35
CA SER A 107 2.06 -2.45 13.34
C SER A 107 0.60 -2.87 13.30
N LEU A 108 -0.34 -1.95 13.08
CA LEU A 108 -1.77 -2.27 12.88
C LEU A 108 -1.96 -3.24 11.70
N LEU A 109 -1.39 -2.91 10.53
CA LEU A 109 -1.48 -3.74 9.33
C LEU A 109 -0.79 -5.10 9.47
N LYS A 110 0.28 -5.17 10.28
CA LYS A 110 0.97 -6.42 10.63
C LYS A 110 0.11 -7.31 11.52
N VAL A 111 -0.48 -6.75 12.58
CA VAL A 111 -1.37 -7.48 13.49
C VAL A 111 -2.60 -8.02 12.75
N ASN A 112 -3.19 -7.22 11.87
CA ASN A 112 -4.33 -7.62 11.05
C ASN A 112 -4.05 -8.83 10.12
N GLY A 113 -2.78 -9.06 9.75
CA GLY A 113 -2.38 -10.23 8.96
C GLY A 113 -2.07 -11.48 9.79
N SER A 114 -1.79 -11.30 11.09
CA SER A 114 -1.40 -12.39 11.99
C SER A 114 -2.57 -13.22 12.54
N SER A 115 -3.81 -12.84 12.27
CA SER A 115 -5.02 -13.52 12.77
C SER A 115 -5.34 -14.86 12.07
N HIS A 116 -4.33 -15.55 11.56
CA HIS A 116 -4.48 -16.83 10.87
C HIS A 116 -4.58 -17.99 11.88
N VAL A 117 -5.77 -18.15 12.49
CA VAL A 117 -6.15 -19.42 13.13
C VAL A 117 -6.74 -20.32 12.05
N GLU A 118 -5.96 -21.33 11.69
CA GLU A 118 -6.29 -22.67 11.18
C GLU A 118 -7.79 -23.04 10.97
N ASN A 119 -8.49 -22.38 10.06
CA ASN A 119 -9.72 -22.95 9.49
C ASN A 119 -9.58 -23.12 7.98
N ILE A 120 -9.25 -24.36 7.66
CA ILE A 120 -9.27 -25.00 6.34
C ILE A 120 -10.66 -24.73 5.73
N GLN A 121 -10.69 -24.04 4.59
CA GLN A 121 -11.86 -23.63 3.78
C GLN A 121 -12.32 -22.17 3.96
N GLY A 122 -11.65 -21.25 3.24
CA GLY A 122 -12.27 -20.05 2.67
C GLY A 122 -11.99 -18.71 3.36
N THR A 123 -11.18 -17.87 2.71
CA THR A 123 -11.24 -16.39 2.77
C THR A 123 -11.33 -15.74 4.16
N GLY A 124 -10.32 -15.90 5.01
CA GLY A 124 -10.39 -15.51 6.44
C GLY A 124 -9.29 -14.59 6.95
N GLY A 125 -8.83 -13.59 6.19
CA GLY A 125 -7.88 -12.57 6.67
C GLY A 125 -8.44 -11.16 6.51
N SER A 126 -8.00 -10.19 7.35
CA SER A 126 -8.41 -8.79 7.17
C SER A 126 -7.94 -8.28 5.81
N PRO A 127 -8.83 -7.69 4.98
CA PRO A 127 -8.44 -7.13 3.68
C PRO A 127 -7.50 -5.92 3.82
N VAL A 128 -7.36 -5.37 5.04
CA VAL A 128 -6.44 -4.28 5.36
C VAL A 128 -5.31 -4.84 6.22
N SER A 129 -4.44 -5.63 5.58
CA SER A 129 -3.25 -6.24 6.16
C SER A 129 -2.11 -6.31 5.15
N TRP A 130 -0.87 -6.38 5.64
CA TRP A 130 0.29 -6.56 4.76
C TRP A 130 0.24 -7.89 3.99
N GLU A 131 -0.17 -8.95 4.68
CA GLU A 131 -0.27 -10.29 4.10
C GLU A 131 -1.24 -10.31 2.92
N HIS A 132 -2.45 -9.78 3.11
CA HIS A 132 -3.43 -9.71 2.04
C HIS A 132 -2.94 -8.88 0.85
N PHE A 133 -2.30 -7.73 1.12
CA PHE A 133 -1.83 -6.82 0.08
C PHE A 133 -0.72 -7.45 -0.79
N PHE A 134 0.34 -7.98 -0.17
CA PHE A 134 1.44 -8.57 -0.93
C PHE A 134 1.04 -9.87 -1.63
N HIS A 135 0.19 -10.69 -1.00
CA HIS A 135 -0.39 -11.85 -1.67
C HIS A 135 -1.20 -11.46 -2.92
N SER A 136 -2.01 -10.40 -2.82
CA SER A 136 -2.79 -9.88 -3.95
C SER A 136 -1.87 -9.39 -5.08
N LEU A 137 -0.80 -8.65 -4.77
CA LEU A 137 0.17 -8.20 -5.79
C LEU A 137 0.85 -9.37 -6.51
N MET A 138 1.24 -10.42 -5.77
CA MET A 138 1.82 -11.63 -6.35
C MET A 138 0.83 -12.33 -7.29
N LEU A 139 -0.43 -12.48 -6.86
CA LEU A 139 -1.48 -13.07 -7.71
C LEU A 139 -1.73 -12.23 -8.97
N TYR A 140 -1.78 -10.90 -8.88
CA TYR A 140 -1.91 -10.05 -10.06
C TYR A 140 -0.71 -10.22 -11.00
N HIS A 141 0.52 -10.25 -10.47
CA HIS A 141 1.72 -10.46 -11.27
C HIS A 141 1.69 -11.81 -12.00
N GLU A 142 1.33 -12.89 -11.31
CA GLU A 142 1.24 -14.22 -11.92
C GLU A 142 0.18 -14.32 -13.01
N HIS A 143 -1.01 -13.75 -12.78
CA HIS A 143 -2.10 -13.79 -13.76
C HIS A 143 -1.78 -12.94 -14.99
N LEU A 144 -1.31 -11.70 -14.79
CA LEU A 144 -1.00 -10.78 -15.89
C LEU A 144 0.18 -11.26 -16.74
N ARG A 145 1.15 -11.98 -16.15
CA ARG A 145 2.25 -12.58 -16.91
C ARG A 145 1.79 -13.71 -17.82
N LYS A 146 0.80 -14.51 -17.40
CA LYS A 146 0.24 -15.60 -18.20
C LYS A 146 -0.57 -15.11 -19.41
N ASP A 147 -1.10 -13.88 -19.32
CA ASP A 147 -1.88 -13.24 -20.39
C ASP A 147 -1.01 -12.58 -21.49
N LEU A 148 0.33 -12.57 -21.34
CA LEU A 148 1.23 -12.07 -22.38
C LEU A 148 1.28 -13.07 -23.56
N PRO A 149 1.02 -12.65 -24.81
CA PRO A 149 0.98 -13.58 -25.93
C PRO A 149 2.36 -14.22 -26.13
N SER A 150 2.45 -15.52 -25.82
CA SER A 150 3.59 -16.33 -26.24
C SER A 150 3.62 -16.36 -27.77
N ALA A 151 4.78 -16.19 -28.38
CA ALA A 151 4.95 -16.06 -29.83
C ALA A 151 4.49 -17.30 -30.64
N ASP A 152 4.10 -18.40 -29.98
CA ASP A 152 3.79 -19.69 -30.60
C ASP A 152 2.30 -20.11 -30.61
N SER A 153 1.35 -19.32 -30.10
CA SER A 153 -0.04 -19.79 -29.93
C SER A 153 -1.09 -19.11 -30.83
N VAL A 154 -1.10 -19.50 -32.11
CA VAL A 154 -2.12 -19.11 -33.12
C VAL A 154 -3.54 -19.67 -32.83
N GLN A 155 -3.78 -20.38 -31.72
CA GLN A 155 -4.99 -21.18 -31.53
C GLN A 155 -5.79 -20.99 -30.23
N TYR A 156 -5.49 -20.02 -29.37
CA TYR A 156 -6.37 -19.72 -28.23
C TYR A 156 -7.16 -18.43 -28.45
N ARG A 157 -8.20 -18.56 -29.26
CA ARG A 157 -9.25 -17.55 -29.37
C ARG A 157 -10.04 -17.44 -28.06
N HIS A 158 -10.13 -16.22 -27.54
CA HIS A 158 -11.20 -15.70 -26.68
C HIS A 158 -11.40 -16.36 -25.30
N LEU A 159 -10.41 -16.26 -24.41
CA LEU A 159 -10.74 -16.07 -22.99
C LEU A 159 -10.63 -14.57 -22.70
N PRO A 160 -11.68 -13.89 -22.18
CA PRO A 160 -11.53 -12.49 -21.80
C PRO A 160 -10.45 -12.43 -20.73
N SER A 161 -9.37 -11.70 -21.01
CA SER A 161 -8.37 -11.34 -20.01
C SER A 161 -9.12 -10.76 -18.82
N ARG A 162 -9.05 -11.44 -17.67
CA ARG A 162 -9.56 -10.85 -16.43
C ARG A 162 -8.53 -9.82 -15.98
N GLY A 163 -8.47 -8.71 -16.72
CA GLY A 163 -7.72 -7.53 -16.34
C GLY A 163 -8.19 -6.98 -15.00
N ILE A 164 -7.36 -6.15 -14.38
CA ILE A 164 -7.68 -5.46 -13.14
C ILE A 164 -8.93 -4.60 -13.36
N THR A 165 -10.00 -4.83 -12.60
CA THR A 165 -11.20 -3.99 -12.67
C THR A 165 -10.93 -2.60 -12.10
N GLN A 166 -11.70 -1.58 -12.50
CA GLN A 166 -11.52 -0.21 -11.99
C GLN A 166 -11.55 -0.17 -10.45
N LYS A 167 -12.47 -0.91 -9.83
CA LYS A 167 -12.60 -0.96 -8.37
C LYS A 167 -11.38 -1.59 -7.69
N GLU A 168 -10.82 -2.65 -8.27
CA GLU A 168 -9.58 -3.26 -7.79
C GLU A 168 -8.40 -2.31 -7.97
N GLN A 169 -8.31 -1.63 -9.12
CA GLN A 169 -7.28 -0.63 -9.39
C GLN A 169 -7.32 0.50 -8.35
N ASP A 170 -8.50 1.06 -8.07
CA ASP A 170 -8.65 2.14 -7.09
C ASP A 170 -8.25 1.68 -5.68
N GLY A 171 -8.57 0.42 -5.33
CA GLY A 171 -8.15 -0.20 -4.07
C GLY A 171 -6.65 -0.41 -3.97
N LEU A 172 -6.02 -0.92 -5.04
CA LEU A 172 -4.56 -1.09 -5.14
C LEU A 172 -3.83 0.25 -5.03
N ILE A 173 -4.31 1.28 -5.74
CA ILE A 173 -3.76 2.64 -5.69
C ILE A 173 -3.83 3.19 -4.26
N ALA A 174 -4.98 3.09 -3.60
CA ALA A 174 -5.14 3.59 -2.23
C ALA A 174 -4.19 2.88 -1.25
N PHE A 175 -4.01 1.56 -1.40
CA PHE A 175 -3.09 0.80 -0.55
C PHE A 175 -1.62 1.12 -0.87
N LEU A 176 -1.23 1.25 -2.15
CA LEU A 176 0.12 1.68 -2.55
C LEU A 176 0.47 3.07 -2.00
N GLN A 177 -0.49 3.99 -1.99
CA GLN A 177 -0.34 5.33 -1.41
C GLN A 177 -0.15 5.27 0.11
N LEU A 178 -0.91 4.42 0.81
CA LEU A 178 -0.72 4.15 2.23
C LEU A 178 0.67 3.57 2.51
N THR A 179 1.06 2.52 1.77
CA THR A 179 2.37 1.88 1.86
C THR A 179 3.48 2.90 1.66
N SER A 180 3.45 3.67 0.56
CA SER A 180 4.41 4.73 0.25
C SER A 180 4.55 5.75 1.37
N THR A 181 3.43 6.10 2.03
CA THR A 181 3.41 7.04 3.15
C THR A 181 4.08 6.43 4.39
N ILE A 182 3.68 5.22 4.79
CA ILE A 182 4.24 4.51 5.94
C ILE A 182 5.75 4.34 5.78
N ILE A 183 6.18 3.80 4.64
CA ILE A 183 7.58 3.47 4.40
C ILE A 183 8.43 4.73 4.14
N THR A 184 7.83 5.85 3.75
CA THR A 184 8.53 7.15 3.70
C THR A 184 8.95 7.61 5.09
N TRP A 185 8.07 7.45 6.09
CA TRP A 185 8.28 7.95 7.44
C TRP A 185 8.95 6.94 8.38
N SER A 186 8.91 5.65 8.06
CA SER A 186 9.44 4.57 8.91
C SER A 186 10.45 3.72 8.16
N GLU A 187 11.73 3.91 8.46
CA GLU A 187 12.81 3.05 7.98
C GLU A 187 12.64 1.60 8.43
N ASN A 188 12.25 1.41 9.68
CA ASN A 188 12.04 0.07 10.22
C ASN A 188 10.93 -0.68 9.46
N ALA A 189 9.89 0.03 9.01
CA ALA A 189 8.88 -0.57 8.13
C ALA A 189 9.44 -0.91 6.75
N ARG A 190 10.28 -0.04 6.14
CA ARG A 190 10.95 -0.35 4.86
C ARG A 190 11.72 -1.65 4.94
N LEU A 191 12.62 -1.75 5.92
CA LEU A 191 13.49 -2.90 6.10
C LEU A 191 12.67 -4.16 6.38
N ALA A 192 11.74 -4.11 7.33
CA ALA A 192 10.92 -5.27 7.69
C ALA A 192 10.07 -5.80 6.52
N LEU A 193 9.56 -4.93 5.64
CA LEU A 193 8.83 -5.36 4.44
C LEU A 193 9.76 -6.00 3.40
N CYS A 194 10.95 -5.43 3.18
CA CYS A 194 11.92 -5.96 2.21
C CYS A 194 12.60 -7.24 2.67
N GLU A 195 12.79 -7.42 3.98
CA GLU A 195 13.38 -8.62 4.58
C GLU A 195 12.36 -9.78 4.69
N HIS A 196 11.07 -9.52 4.45
CA HIS A 196 10.07 -10.57 4.49
C HIS A 196 10.32 -11.61 3.38
N PRO A 197 10.56 -12.90 3.72
CA PRO A 197 11.11 -13.88 2.77
C PRO A 197 10.17 -14.20 1.60
N GLN A 198 8.87 -14.01 1.79
CA GLN A 198 7.87 -14.34 0.77
C GLN A 198 7.41 -13.15 -0.06
N TRP A 199 7.39 -11.94 0.51
CA TRP A 199 6.71 -10.82 -0.15
C TRP A 199 7.56 -10.20 -1.26
N THR A 200 8.88 -10.23 -1.12
CA THR A 200 9.86 -9.76 -2.13
C THR A 200 9.39 -8.49 -2.87
N PRO A 201 9.01 -7.42 -2.14
CA PRO A 201 8.19 -6.32 -2.66
C PRO A 201 8.80 -5.64 -3.88
N VAL A 202 10.12 -5.47 -3.90
CA VAL A 202 10.86 -4.89 -5.04
C VAL A 202 10.68 -5.75 -6.30
N VAL A 203 10.84 -7.07 -6.19
CA VAL A 203 10.76 -7.99 -7.33
C VAL A 203 9.34 -8.05 -7.88
N VAL A 204 8.34 -8.18 -7.01
CA VAL A 204 6.93 -8.27 -7.42
C VAL A 204 6.48 -6.97 -8.10
N ILE A 205 6.85 -5.81 -7.54
CA ILE A 205 6.50 -4.51 -8.12
C ILE A 205 7.19 -4.29 -9.47
N LEU A 206 8.48 -4.62 -9.61
CA LEU A 206 9.17 -4.54 -10.90
C LEU A 206 8.56 -5.48 -11.95
N GLY A 207 8.15 -6.68 -11.54
CA GLY A 207 7.43 -7.62 -12.41
C GLY A 207 6.10 -7.05 -12.91
N LEU A 208 5.32 -6.43 -12.03
CA LEU A 208 4.07 -5.76 -12.40
C LEU A 208 4.28 -4.58 -13.38
N LEU A 209 5.40 -3.86 -13.27
CA LEU A 209 5.73 -2.77 -14.20
C LEU A 209 5.99 -3.27 -15.63
N GLN A 210 6.40 -4.53 -15.79
CA GLN A 210 6.56 -5.17 -17.09
C GLN A 210 5.25 -5.71 -17.67
N CYS A 211 4.18 -5.80 -16.87
CA CYS A 211 2.85 -6.19 -17.35
C CYS A 211 2.12 -5.02 -18.03
N SER A 212 1.14 -5.37 -18.86
CA SER A 212 0.19 -4.41 -19.46
C SER A 212 -0.85 -3.96 -18.43
N ILE A 213 -0.47 -3.03 -17.56
CA ILE A 213 -1.35 -2.42 -16.54
C ILE A 213 -1.56 -0.92 -16.81
N PRO A 214 -2.66 -0.32 -16.31
CA PRO A 214 -2.94 1.10 -16.51
C PRO A 214 -1.78 2.02 -16.06
N PRO A 215 -1.45 3.08 -16.82
CA PRO A 215 -0.34 3.97 -16.49
C PRO A 215 -0.39 4.59 -15.09
N VAL A 216 -1.60 4.90 -14.61
CA VAL A 216 -1.81 5.44 -13.25
C VAL A 216 -1.35 4.46 -12.18
N LEU A 217 -1.56 3.15 -12.38
CA LEU A 217 -1.07 2.13 -11.45
C LEU A 217 0.47 2.00 -11.51
N LYS A 218 1.07 2.07 -12.71
CA LYS A 218 2.54 2.10 -12.86
C LYS A 218 3.16 3.27 -12.12
N ALA A 219 2.54 4.45 -12.18
CA ALA A 219 3.01 5.63 -11.46
C ALA A 219 3.04 5.41 -9.93
N GLU A 220 2.00 4.80 -9.36
CA GLU A 220 1.98 4.51 -7.92
C GLU A 220 2.94 3.39 -7.51
N LEU A 221 3.14 2.38 -8.37
CA LEU A 221 4.17 1.35 -8.17
C LEU A 221 5.58 1.96 -8.16
N LEU A 222 5.90 2.85 -9.11
CA LEU A 222 7.18 3.55 -9.17
C LEU A 222 7.40 4.47 -7.96
N LYS A 223 6.36 5.20 -7.51
CA LYS A 223 6.43 6.00 -6.27
C LYS A 223 6.71 5.13 -5.04
N THR A 224 6.10 3.94 -5.00
CA THR A 224 6.32 2.97 -3.91
C THR A 224 7.76 2.46 -3.92
N LEU A 225 8.32 2.10 -5.09
CA LEU A 225 9.74 1.73 -5.23
C LEU A 225 10.67 2.88 -4.81
N ALA A 226 10.37 4.12 -5.22
CA ALA A 226 11.16 5.28 -4.81
C ALA A 226 11.14 5.50 -3.29
N ALA A 227 10.00 5.22 -2.64
CA ALA A 227 9.90 5.29 -1.18
C ALA A 227 10.69 4.16 -0.49
N PHE A 228 10.73 2.95 -1.05
CA PHE A 228 11.62 1.87 -0.60
C PHE A 228 13.11 2.24 -0.73
N GLY A 229 13.49 2.85 -1.85
CA GLY A 229 14.87 3.29 -2.13
C GLY A 229 15.41 4.42 -1.24
N LYS A 230 14.64 4.87 -0.24
CA LYS A 230 15.12 5.84 0.76
C LYS A 230 16.12 5.23 1.76
N SER A 231 16.13 3.91 1.93
CA SER A 231 17.16 3.22 2.71
C SER A 231 18.32 2.80 1.79
N PRO A 232 19.59 3.12 2.12
CA PRO A 232 20.74 2.84 1.26
C PRO A 232 20.88 1.36 0.85
N GLU A 233 20.58 0.45 1.78
CA GLU A 233 20.68 -1.01 1.59
C GLU A 233 19.67 -1.49 0.52
N ILE A 234 18.46 -0.94 0.56
CA ILE A 234 17.42 -1.23 -0.41
C ILE A 234 17.72 -0.52 -1.74
N ALA A 235 18.25 0.71 -1.71
CA ALA A 235 18.54 1.48 -2.92
C ALA A 235 19.52 0.76 -3.86
N ALA A 236 20.59 0.18 -3.31
CA ALA A 236 21.58 -0.53 -4.12
C ALA A 236 21.00 -1.76 -4.83
N SER A 237 20.26 -2.60 -4.09
CA SER A 237 19.61 -3.79 -4.64
C SER A 237 18.49 -3.43 -5.62
N LEU A 238 17.72 -2.38 -5.33
CA LEU A 238 16.70 -1.84 -6.22
C LEU A 238 17.29 -1.37 -7.54
N TRP A 239 18.42 -0.64 -7.50
CA TRP A 239 19.09 -0.16 -8.72
C TRP A 239 19.57 -1.32 -9.59
N GLN A 240 20.21 -2.34 -8.99
CA GLN A 240 20.63 -3.55 -9.70
C GLN A 240 19.42 -4.30 -10.31
N SER A 241 18.32 -4.40 -9.58
CA SER A 241 17.09 -5.04 -10.08
C SER A 241 16.46 -4.27 -11.22
N LEU A 242 16.45 -2.93 -11.15
CA LEU A 242 15.95 -2.06 -12.21
C LEU A 242 16.79 -2.20 -13.49
N GLU A 243 18.11 -2.20 -13.35
CA GLU A 243 19.03 -2.42 -14.47
C GLU A 243 18.84 -3.81 -15.08
N TYR A 244 18.76 -4.85 -14.25
CA TYR A 244 18.54 -6.22 -14.74
C TYR A 244 17.21 -6.38 -15.50
N THR A 245 16.15 -5.72 -15.03
CA THR A 245 14.83 -5.79 -15.64
C THR A 245 14.68 -4.94 -16.90
N GLN A 246 15.64 -4.06 -17.18
CA GLN A 246 15.65 -3.14 -18.34
C GLN A 246 14.32 -2.41 -18.52
N ILE A 247 13.63 -2.09 -17.41
CA ILE A 247 12.38 -1.32 -17.41
C ILE A 247 12.63 0.08 -17.99
N LEU A 248 13.77 0.68 -17.61
CA LEU A 248 14.39 1.77 -18.35
C LEU A 248 15.41 1.14 -19.28
N GLN A 249 15.28 1.35 -20.59
CA GLN A 249 16.24 0.85 -21.56
C GLN A 249 17.54 1.64 -21.45
N THR A 250 18.47 1.15 -20.64
CA THR A 250 19.81 1.70 -20.46
C THR A 250 20.80 1.07 -21.45
N VAL A 251 20.50 -0.13 -21.96
CA VAL A 251 21.29 -0.83 -22.97
C VAL A 251 20.50 -0.95 -24.27
N ARG A 252 20.97 -0.31 -25.34
CA ARG A 252 20.39 -0.46 -26.68
C ARG A 252 20.94 -1.70 -27.36
N VAL A 253 20.06 -2.66 -27.68
CA VAL A 253 20.44 -3.80 -28.53
C VAL A 253 20.51 -3.30 -29.98
N PRO A 254 21.64 -3.50 -30.71
CA PRO A 254 21.83 -2.95 -32.06
C PRO A 254 20.78 -3.35 -33.11
N SER A 255 20.02 -4.42 -32.86
CA SER A 255 18.94 -4.92 -33.72
C SER A 255 17.55 -4.37 -33.37
N GLN A 256 17.41 -3.61 -32.28
CA GLN A 256 16.11 -3.15 -31.79
C GLN A 256 15.74 -1.81 -32.45
N ARG A 257 14.75 -1.85 -33.37
CA ARG A 257 14.34 -0.69 -34.20
C ARG A 257 13.28 0.20 -33.55
N GLN A 258 12.64 -0.24 -32.48
CA GLN A 258 11.60 0.50 -31.76
C GLN A 258 11.89 0.50 -30.27
N ALA A 259 11.59 1.62 -29.59
CA ALA A 259 11.50 1.66 -28.15
C ALA A 259 10.47 0.61 -27.69
N ILE A 260 10.65 0.02 -26.51
CA ILE A 260 9.73 -0.96 -25.91
C ILE A 260 9.57 -0.60 -24.44
N GLY A 261 8.43 -0.93 -23.84
CA GLY A 261 8.20 -0.73 -22.40
C GLY A 261 7.69 0.67 -22.09
N ILE A 262 8.08 1.20 -20.93
CA ILE A 262 7.51 2.44 -20.38
C ILE A 262 7.71 3.64 -21.32
N GLU A 263 8.80 3.69 -22.10
CA GLU A 263 9.04 4.78 -23.07
C GLU A 263 7.95 4.83 -24.16
N VAL A 264 7.49 3.69 -24.65
CA VAL A 264 6.40 3.65 -25.65
C VAL A 264 5.09 4.06 -25.01
N GLU A 265 4.79 3.49 -23.83
CA GLU A 265 3.55 3.79 -23.11
C GLU A 265 3.43 5.29 -22.77
N LEU A 266 4.54 5.95 -22.43
CA LEU A 266 4.55 7.39 -22.17
C LEU A 266 4.33 8.23 -23.44
N ASN A 267 4.75 7.74 -24.61
CA ASN A 267 4.51 8.42 -25.88
C ASN A 267 3.06 8.28 -26.38
N GLU A 268 2.30 7.34 -25.84
CA GLU A 268 0.90 7.06 -26.20
C GLU A 268 -0.14 7.80 -25.32
N ILE A 269 0.30 8.47 -24.24
CA ILE A 269 -0.52 9.27 -23.31
C ILE A 269 -0.58 10.74 -23.79
#